data_AF-A0A3N5UCP1-F1
#
_entry.id   AF-A0A3N5UCP1-F1
#
_cell.length_a   1.000
_cell.length_b   1.000
_cell.length_c   1.000
_cell.angle_alpha   90.00
_cell.angle_beta   90.00
_cell.angle_gamma   90.00
#
_symmetry.space_group_name_H-M   'P 1'
#
loop_
_entity.id
_entity.type
_entity.pdbx_description
1 polymer ?
#
loop_
_entity_poly.entity_id
_entity_poly.type
_entity_poly.pdbx_seq_one_letter_code
_entity_poly.pdbx_strand_id
1 'polypeptide(L)'
;MGKVIHFKDKGLPPDNLITAKPFEFRAADWESGHFIQMLKSQSDVLEKHRKEIHEKGETGVQHLPPHYVLGGSMAYTIRSIFLYRSNEEKMREVYYLAGLMDCMINRVHPLLRTENIGEMYKKIITLKTLLSANWYGSLDQVLFPLDVHFYDDGEYRDRLTRATSMKELYHVIREQTDDMFDILSLEYVFYTPGRGAGWEEPKEA
;
A
#
# COMPACT_ATOMS: atom_id res chain seq x y z
N MET A 1 -43.70 -18.64 18.50
CA MET A 1 -43.23 -17.28 18.84
C MET A 1 -42.13 -16.92 17.84
N GLY A 2 -42.40 -16.01 16.91
CA GLY A 2 -41.42 -15.60 15.90
C GLY A 2 -40.35 -14.69 16.51
N LYS A 3 -39.07 -15.00 16.28
CA LYS A 3 -37.97 -14.09 16.60
C LYS A 3 -38.08 -12.87 15.68
N VAL A 4 -38.34 -11.70 16.27
CA VAL A 4 -38.25 -10.42 15.57
C VAL A 4 -36.77 -10.19 15.25
N ILE A 5 -36.43 -10.13 13.95
CA ILE A 5 -35.12 -9.68 13.50
C ILE A 5 -35.17 -8.14 13.54
N HIS A 6 -34.38 -7.55 14.45
CA HIS A 6 -34.13 -6.12 14.40
C HIS A 6 -33.31 -5.82 13.15
N PHE A 7 -33.93 -5.18 12.16
CA PHE A 7 -33.19 -4.53 11.09
C PHE A 7 -32.37 -3.40 11.74
N LYS A 8 -31.04 -3.46 11.56
CA LYS A 8 -30.09 -2.46 12.06
C LYS A 8 -30.54 -1.04 11.73
N ASP A 9 -30.36 -0.16 12.70
CA ASP A 9 -30.71 1.26 12.68
C ASP A 9 -30.30 2.00 11.40
N LYS A 10 -31.18 2.88 10.93
CA LYS A 10 -30.96 3.89 9.87
C LYS A 10 -30.03 5.02 10.33
N GLY A 11 -28.88 4.69 10.91
CA GLY A 11 -28.08 5.66 11.67
C GLY A 11 -26.88 6.24 10.92
N LEU A 12 -26.11 5.41 10.21
CA LEU A 12 -24.84 5.77 9.59
C LEU A 12 -24.57 4.81 8.42
N PRO A 13 -23.91 5.24 7.32
CA PRO A 13 -23.36 4.27 6.38
C PRO A 13 -22.47 3.29 7.15
N PRO A 14 -22.42 2.01 6.74
CA PRO A 14 -21.60 1.04 7.44
C PRO A 14 -20.18 1.58 7.59
N ASP A 15 -19.68 1.58 8.82
CA ASP A 15 -18.29 1.94 9.09
C ASP A 15 -17.42 1.03 8.25
N ASN A 16 -16.66 1.64 7.36
CA ASN A 16 -15.80 0.93 6.44
C ASN A 16 -14.34 0.98 6.89
N LEU A 17 -14.03 1.61 8.02
CA LEU A 17 -12.67 1.66 8.55
C LEU A 17 -12.26 0.27 9.05
N ILE A 18 -11.17 -0.25 8.48
CA ILE A 18 -10.55 -1.52 8.87
C ILE A 18 -9.48 -1.25 9.93
N THR A 19 -8.59 -0.30 9.64
CA THR A 19 -7.64 0.24 10.62
C THR A 19 -7.33 1.70 10.29
N ALA A 20 -7.12 2.50 11.33
CA ALA A 20 -6.74 3.91 11.19
C ALA A 20 -5.21 4.10 11.06
N LYS A 21 -4.43 3.15 11.59
CA LYS A 21 -2.97 3.22 11.66
C LYS A 21 -2.35 1.82 11.58
N PRO A 22 -1.10 1.68 11.11
CA PRO A 22 -0.22 2.74 10.61
C PRO A 22 -0.71 3.36 9.30
N PHE A 23 -1.12 2.52 8.35
CA PHE A 23 -1.86 2.98 7.17
C PHE A 23 -3.35 2.94 7.46
N GLU A 24 -4.08 3.92 6.94
CA GLU A 24 -5.53 3.92 7.00
C GLU A 24 -6.07 2.98 5.92
N PHE A 25 -6.66 1.86 6.34
CA PHE A 25 -7.31 0.92 5.44
C PHE A 25 -8.82 0.98 5.59
N ARG A 26 -9.52 1.01 4.45
CA ARG A 26 -10.98 1.04 4.38
C ARG A 26 -11.53 -0.02 3.46
N ALA A 27 -12.71 -0.55 3.77
CA ALA A 27 -13.45 -1.41 2.87
C ALA A 27 -14.09 -0.56 1.75
N ALA A 28 -13.95 -1.01 0.51
CA ALA A 28 -14.70 -0.44 -0.62
C ALA A 28 -16.14 -0.97 -0.65
N ASP A 29 -17.09 -0.10 -0.98
CA ASP A 29 -18.48 -0.44 -1.29
C ASP A 29 -18.78 -0.43 -2.80
N TRP A 30 -17.74 -0.32 -3.63
CA TRP A 30 -17.76 -0.46 -5.07
C TRP A 30 -17.01 -1.71 -5.55
N GLU A 31 -17.27 -2.12 -6.79
CA GLU A 31 -16.58 -3.24 -7.40
C GLU A 31 -15.19 -2.79 -7.91
N SER A 32 -14.13 -3.30 -7.29
CA SER A 32 -12.76 -3.17 -7.77
C SER A 32 -12.00 -4.46 -7.50
N GLY A 33 -11.22 -4.93 -8.49
CA GLY A 33 -10.30 -6.07 -8.32
C GLY A 33 -9.00 -5.73 -7.58
N HIS A 34 -8.74 -4.44 -7.35
CA HIS A 34 -7.47 -3.93 -6.85
C HIS A 34 -7.67 -3.02 -5.65
N PHE A 35 -6.62 -2.90 -4.84
CA PHE A 35 -6.53 -1.84 -3.85
C PHE A 35 -6.48 -0.49 -4.56
N ILE A 36 -7.10 0.51 -3.94
CA ILE A 36 -7.05 1.89 -4.39
C ILE A 36 -6.32 2.70 -3.34
N GLN A 37 -5.33 3.48 -3.74
CA GLN A 37 -4.69 4.49 -2.93
C GLN A 37 -5.29 5.85 -3.28
N MET A 38 -5.73 6.61 -2.27
CA MET A 38 -6.38 7.90 -2.42
C MET A 38 -5.84 8.87 -1.39
N LEU A 39 -5.73 10.16 -1.74
CA LEU A 39 -5.39 11.18 -0.74
C LEU A 39 -6.49 11.26 0.33
N LYS A 40 -6.11 11.48 1.59
CA LYS A 40 -7.05 11.65 2.71
C LYS A 40 -8.07 12.76 2.45
N SER A 41 -7.62 13.87 1.88
CA SER A 41 -8.51 14.98 1.50
C SER A 41 -9.59 14.57 0.49
N GLN A 42 -9.26 13.66 -0.44
CA GLN A 42 -10.22 13.13 -1.41
C GLN A 42 -11.11 12.05 -0.79
N SER A 43 -10.54 11.21 0.07
CA SER A 43 -11.26 10.24 0.91
C SER A 43 -12.31 10.95 1.77
N ASP A 44 -11.99 12.06 2.42
CA ASP A 44 -12.95 12.82 3.24
C ASP A 44 -14.17 13.31 2.43
N VAL A 45 -13.93 13.77 1.20
CA VAL A 45 -15.00 14.17 0.27
C VAL A 45 -15.86 12.96 -0.10
N LEU A 46 -15.24 11.82 -0.41
CA LEU A 46 -15.93 10.58 -0.73
C LEU A 46 -16.76 10.06 0.46
N GLU A 47 -16.19 10.02 1.66
CA GLU A 47 -16.85 9.53 2.87
C GLU A 47 -18.00 10.45 3.29
N LYS A 48 -17.89 11.76 3.06
CA LYS A 48 -19.01 12.70 3.21
C LYS A 48 -20.12 12.40 2.22
N HIS A 49 -19.79 12.22 0.94
CA HIS A 49 -20.77 11.89 -0.09
C HIS A 49 -21.46 10.55 0.17
N ARG A 50 -20.72 9.54 0.66
CA ARG A 50 -21.30 8.23 1.02
C ARG A 50 -22.33 8.36 2.14
N LYS A 51 -22.09 9.23 3.13
CA LYS A 51 -23.07 9.55 4.19
C LYS A 51 -24.34 10.17 3.59
N GLU A 52 -24.19 11.16 2.72
CA GLU A 52 -25.33 11.84 2.07
C GLU A 52 -26.19 10.89 1.20
N ILE A 53 -25.56 9.98 0.46
CA ILE A 53 -26.26 8.96 -0.34
C ILE A 53 -27.01 7.98 0.57
N HIS A 54 -26.37 7.53 1.64
CA HIS A 54 -26.98 6.61 2.60
C HIS A 54 -28.19 7.22 3.30
N GLU A 55 -28.13 8.50 3.68
CA GLU A 55 -29.26 9.24 4.27
C GLU A 55 -30.46 9.33 3.31
N LYS A 56 -30.22 9.35 1.99
CA LYS A 56 -31.27 9.32 0.96
C LYS A 56 -31.81 7.91 0.70
N GLY A 57 -31.26 6.88 1.33
CA GLY A 57 -31.64 5.47 1.11
C GLY A 57 -31.10 4.89 -0.19
N GLU A 58 -30.16 5.58 -0.84
CA GLU A 58 -29.48 5.11 -2.04
C GLU A 58 -28.23 4.31 -1.64
N THR A 59 -27.67 3.56 -2.60
CA THR A 59 -26.49 2.71 -2.38
C THR A 59 -25.44 2.92 -3.46
N GLY A 60 -24.18 2.85 -3.07
CA GLY A 60 -23.04 2.88 -3.98
C GLY A 60 -22.46 4.28 -4.22
N VAL A 61 -21.30 4.30 -4.86
CA VAL A 61 -20.56 5.51 -5.24
C VAL A 61 -20.66 5.65 -6.76
N GLN A 62 -21.19 6.78 -7.26
CA GLN A 62 -21.32 7.00 -8.70
C GLN A 62 -19.97 7.36 -9.36
N HIS A 63 -19.13 8.12 -8.65
CA HIS A 63 -17.84 8.57 -9.15
C HIS A 63 -16.80 8.53 -8.03
N LEU A 64 -15.67 7.88 -8.28
CA LEU A 64 -14.52 7.91 -7.38
C LEU A 64 -13.71 9.19 -7.61
N PRO A 65 -13.27 9.87 -6.54
CA PRO A 65 -12.28 10.93 -6.65
C PRO A 65 -10.99 10.47 -7.34
N PRO A 66 -10.09 11.39 -7.75
CA PRO A 66 -8.77 11.04 -8.26
C PRO A 66 -8.03 10.08 -7.32
N HIS A 67 -7.53 8.99 -7.87
CA HIS A 67 -6.92 7.90 -7.10
C HIS A 67 -5.93 7.09 -7.95
N TYR A 68 -5.09 6.32 -7.27
CA TYR A 68 -4.20 5.34 -7.88
C TYR A 68 -4.75 3.93 -7.70
N VAL A 69 -4.81 3.18 -8.80
CA VAL A 69 -5.12 1.75 -8.76
C VAL A 69 -3.82 0.99 -8.54
N LEU A 70 -3.71 0.24 -7.44
CA LEU A 70 -2.53 -0.54 -7.09
C LEU A 70 -2.58 -1.91 -7.79
N GLY A 71 -2.28 -1.90 -9.09
CA GLY A 71 -2.16 -3.08 -9.95
C GLY A 71 -0.72 -3.63 -10.01
N GLY A 72 -0.50 -4.64 -10.85
CA GLY A 72 0.84 -5.17 -11.15
C GLY A 72 1.61 -5.59 -9.89
N SER A 73 2.89 -5.22 -9.81
CA SER A 73 3.73 -5.56 -8.66
C SER A 73 3.34 -4.83 -7.38
N MET A 74 2.75 -3.63 -7.47
CA MET A 74 2.21 -2.90 -6.32
C MET A 74 1.07 -3.67 -5.63
N ALA A 75 0.28 -4.44 -6.39
CA ALA A 75 -0.79 -5.27 -5.84
C ALA A 75 -0.26 -6.30 -4.84
N TYR A 76 0.93 -6.86 -5.08
CA TYR A 76 1.58 -7.77 -4.13
C TYR A 76 2.12 -7.01 -2.92
N THR A 77 2.77 -5.86 -3.13
CA THR A 77 3.29 -5.01 -2.04
C THR A 77 2.17 -4.63 -1.07
N ILE A 78 1.04 -4.10 -1.57
CA ILE A 78 -0.06 -3.67 -0.71
C ILE A 78 -0.76 -4.83 0.00
N ARG A 79 -0.86 -6.00 -0.65
CA ARG A 79 -1.38 -7.22 0.01
C ARG A 79 -0.49 -7.65 1.18
N SER A 80 0.82 -7.64 1.00
CA SER A 80 1.77 -7.95 2.08
C SER A 80 1.73 -6.92 3.21
N ILE A 81 1.59 -5.64 2.90
CA ILE A 81 1.40 -4.60 3.91
C ILE A 81 0.07 -4.79 4.65
N PHE A 82 -1.02 -5.05 3.93
CA PHE A 82 -2.33 -5.26 4.52
C PHE A 82 -2.37 -6.49 5.44
N LEU A 83 -1.63 -7.55 5.12
CA LEU A 83 -1.47 -8.71 6.00
C LEU A 83 -0.89 -8.31 7.37
N TYR A 84 0.03 -7.36 7.38
CA TYR A 84 0.67 -6.83 8.59
C TYR A 84 0.07 -5.50 9.06
N ARG A 85 -1.17 -5.15 8.67
CA ARG A 85 -1.82 -3.86 8.97
C ARG A 85 -1.87 -3.47 10.46
N SER A 86 -1.70 -4.42 11.37
CA SER A 86 -1.65 -4.22 12.82
C SER A 86 -0.22 -4.17 13.40
N ASN A 87 0.81 -4.32 12.56
CA ASN A 87 2.22 -4.37 12.94
C ASN A 87 3.07 -3.46 12.03
N GLU A 88 3.30 -2.24 12.51
CA GLU A 88 4.04 -1.21 11.77
C GLU A 88 5.46 -1.64 11.38
N GLU A 89 6.18 -2.27 12.31
CA GLU A 89 7.55 -2.72 12.09
C GLU A 89 7.61 -3.64 10.86
N LYS A 90 6.71 -4.64 10.80
CA LYS A 90 6.63 -5.54 9.65
C LYS A 90 6.17 -4.85 8.38
N MET A 91 5.25 -3.88 8.45
CA MET A 91 4.85 -3.10 7.28
C MET A 91 6.04 -2.31 6.70
N ARG A 92 6.85 -1.68 7.56
CA ARG A 92 8.07 -0.97 7.16
C ARG A 92 9.09 -1.93 6.55
N GLU A 93 9.29 -3.12 7.13
CA GLU A 93 10.17 -4.13 6.53
C GLU A 93 9.69 -4.61 5.15
N VAL A 94 8.38 -4.77 4.95
CA VAL A 94 7.80 -5.08 3.62
C VAL A 94 8.07 -3.94 2.63
N TYR A 95 7.91 -2.70 3.06
CA TYR A 95 8.11 -1.55 2.18
C TYR A 95 9.59 -1.31 1.87
N TYR A 96 10.48 -1.53 2.84
CA TYR A 96 11.93 -1.56 2.63
C TYR A 96 12.35 -2.65 1.63
N LEU A 97 11.77 -3.85 1.75
CA LEU A 97 11.98 -4.92 0.78
C LEU A 97 11.52 -4.50 -0.62
N ALA A 98 10.40 -3.79 -0.75
CA ALA A 98 9.98 -3.21 -2.02
C ALA A 98 11.00 -2.19 -2.56
N GLY A 99 11.61 -1.35 -1.71
CA GLY A 99 12.68 -0.44 -2.10
C GLY A 99 13.95 -1.15 -2.60
N LEU A 100 14.34 -2.27 -1.95
CA LEU A 100 15.45 -3.11 -2.43
C LEU A 100 15.13 -3.72 -3.81
N MET A 101 13.91 -4.19 -4.00
CA MET A 101 13.44 -4.72 -5.28
C MET A 101 13.42 -3.63 -6.36
N ASP A 102 12.93 -2.42 -6.04
CA ASP A 102 12.90 -1.29 -6.98
C ASP A 102 14.32 -0.90 -7.45
N CYS A 103 15.28 -0.88 -6.52
CA CYS A 103 16.69 -0.64 -6.85
C CYS A 103 17.26 -1.68 -7.83
N MET A 104 16.85 -2.95 -7.69
CA MET A 104 17.31 -4.02 -8.58
C MET A 104 16.69 -3.95 -9.99
N ILE A 105 15.47 -3.43 -10.13
CA ILE A 105 14.67 -3.58 -11.35
C ILE A 105 14.59 -2.28 -12.13
N ASN A 106 14.29 -1.18 -11.44
CA ASN A 106 14.03 0.13 -12.04
C ASN A 106 15.23 1.07 -11.91
N ARG A 107 16.05 0.91 -10.87
CA ARG A 107 17.15 1.85 -10.53
C ARG A 107 18.50 1.14 -10.39
N VAL A 108 18.88 0.37 -11.41
CA VAL A 108 20.11 -0.45 -11.41
C VAL A 108 21.34 0.40 -11.09
N HIS A 109 21.79 0.34 -9.84
CA HIS A 109 22.95 1.07 -9.35
C HIS A 109 24.26 0.47 -9.91
N PRO A 110 25.29 1.27 -10.26
CA PRO A 110 26.56 0.74 -10.77
C PRO A 110 27.23 -0.29 -9.85
N LEU A 111 27.08 -0.15 -8.53
CA LEU A 111 27.58 -1.12 -7.55
C LEU A 111 26.96 -2.52 -7.72
N LEU A 112 25.79 -2.63 -8.33
CA LEU A 112 25.10 -3.90 -8.60
C LEU A 112 25.57 -4.54 -9.90
N ARG A 113 26.51 -3.94 -10.63
CA ARG A 113 27.16 -4.56 -11.80
C ARG A 113 28.42 -5.36 -11.45
N THR A 114 28.80 -5.40 -10.17
CA THR A 114 29.94 -6.15 -9.63
C THR A 114 29.47 -7.35 -8.80
N GLU A 115 30.40 -8.05 -8.12
CA GLU A 115 30.11 -9.20 -7.24
C GLU A 115 29.06 -8.91 -6.15
N ASN A 116 28.84 -7.63 -5.82
CA ASN A 116 27.90 -7.19 -4.79
C ASN A 116 26.43 -7.45 -5.10
N ILE A 117 26.06 -7.72 -6.36
CA ILE A 117 24.69 -8.09 -6.72
C ILE A 117 24.24 -9.36 -6.00
N GLY A 118 25.16 -10.31 -5.80
CA GLY A 118 24.88 -11.57 -5.11
C GLY A 118 24.51 -11.36 -3.63
N GLU A 119 25.11 -10.36 -2.98
CA GLU A 119 24.78 -10.02 -1.59
C GLU A 119 23.38 -9.40 -1.48
N MET A 120 23.02 -8.51 -2.42
CA MET A 120 21.69 -7.91 -2.46
C MET A 120 20.61 -8.96 -2.73
N TYR A 121 20.84 -9.88 -3.67
CA TYR A 121 19.93 -11.01 -3.91
C TYR A 121 19.73 -11.86 -2.67
N LYS A 122 20.81 -12.22 -1.96
CA LYS A 122 20.70 -12.99 -0.71
C LYS A 122 19.85 -12.25 0.31
N LYS A 123 20.08 -10.95 0.52
CA LYS A 123 19.30 -10.12 1.45
C LYS A 123 17.82 -10.07 1.07
N ILE A 124 17.51 -9.88 -0.21
CA ILE A 124 16.13 -9.87 -0.73
C ILE A 124 15.47 -11.23 -0.49
N ILE A 125 16.13 -12.35 -0.84
CA ILE A 125 15.57 -13.69 -0.65
C ILE A 125 15.28 -13.95 0.84
N THR A 126 16.22 -13.61 1.73
CA THR A 126 16.02 -13.74 3.18
C THR A 126 14.81 -12.95 3.67
N LEU A 127 14.69 -11.67 3.27
CA LEU A 127 13.56 -10.83 3.67
C LEU A 127 12.22 -11.32 3.09
N LYS A 128 12.19 -11.77 1.83
CA LYS A 128 10.99 -12.37 1.21
C LYS A 128 10.51 -13.58 2.01
N THR A 129 11.42 -14.45 2.45
CA THR A 129 11.08 -15.62 3.27
C THR A 129 10.59 -15.22 4.66
N LEU A 130 11.25 -14.26 5.32
CA LEU A 130 10.88 -13.83 6.67
C LEU A 130 9.51 -13.13 6.71
N LEU A 131 9.18 -12.37 5.67
CA LEU A 131 7.96 -11.56 5.58
C LEU A 131 6.83 -12.24 4.79
N SER A 132 7.06 -13.45 4.28
CA SER A 132 6.15 -14.14 3.35
C SER A 132 5.69 -13.26 2.18
N ALA A 133 6.52 -12.29 1.78
CA ALA A 133 6.21 -11.30 0.76
C ALA A 133 6.77 -11.75 -0.59
N ASN A 134 5.86 -12.07 -1.52
CA ASN A 134 6.22 -12.61 -2.82
C ASN A 134 5.55 -11.82 -3.94
N TRP A 135 6.37 -11.38 -4.88
CA TRP A 135 5.93 -10.92 -6.19
C TRP A 135 6.04 -12.06 -7.18
N TYR A 136 4.98 -12.27 -7.96
CA TYR A 136 4.92 -13.27 -9.01
C TYR A 136 4.78 -12.58 -10.37
N GLY A 137 5.32 -13.21 -11.41
CA GLY A 137 5.26 -12.67 -12.78
C GLY A 137 6.33 -11.64 -13.10
N SER A 138 6.07 -10.83 -14.14
CA SER A 138 6.93 -9.73 -14.56
C SER A 138 6.90 -8.62 -13.52
N LEU A 139 8.08 -8.25 -13.00
CA LEU A 139 8.19 -7.16 -12.07
C LEU A 139 8.22 -5.81 -12.80
N ASP A 140 7.47 -4.86 -12.27
CA ASP A 140 7.33 -3.49 -12.75
C ASP A 140 7.51 -2.50 -11.59
N GLN A 141 6.50 -1.69 -11.29
CA GLN A 141 6.51 -0.76 -10.17
C GLN A 141 6.12 -1.49 -8.88
N VAL A 142 7.02 -1.50 -7.89
CA VAL A 142 6.81 -2.15 -6.58
C VAL A 142 6.54 -1.16 -5.45
N LEU A 143 7.05 0.07 -5.57
CA LEU A 143 6.81 1.18 -4.65
C LEU A 143 5.55 1.93 -5.04
N PHE A 144 4.82 2.41 -4.03
CA PHE A 144 3.58 3.13 -4.24
C PHE A 144 3.81 4.52 -4.83
N PRO A 145 2.89 5.02 -5.68
CA PRO A 145 2.99 6.37 -6.22
C PRO A 145 2.84 7.39 -5.10
N LEU A 146 3.57 8.49 -5.21
CA LEU A 146 3.45 9.66 -4.35
C LEU A 146 3.30 10.88 -5.24
N ASP A 147 2.45 11.82 -4.82
CA ASP A 147 2.32 13.10 -5.51
C ASP A 147 3.63 13.88 -5.36
N VAL A 148 4.06 14.53 -6.45
CA VAL A 148 5.35 15.27 -6.52
C VAL A 148 5.50 16.37 -5.48
N HIS A 149 4.40 16.82 -4.90
CA HIS A 149 4.39 17.84 -3.84
C HIS A 149 4.77 17.26 -2.46
N PHE A 150 4.66 15.94 -2.28
CA PHE A 150 5.02 15.25 -1.04
C PHE A 150 6.40 14.60 -1.10
N TYR A 151 6.85 14.20 -2.29
CA TYR A 151 8.10 13.45 -2.42
C TYR A 151 8.87 13.81 -3.69
N ASP A 152 10.17 14.09 -3.53
CA ASP A 152 11.10 14.35 -4.63
C ASP A 152 11.80 13.06 -5.07
N ASP A 153 11.27 12.44 -6.12
CA ASP A 153 11.89 11.23 -6.69
C ASP A 153 13.26 11.50 -7.35
N GLY A 154 13.49 12.74 -7.80
CA GLY A 154 14.76 13.17 -8.36
C GLY A 154 15.86 13.18 -7.31
N GLU A 155 15.59 13.78 -6.15
CA GLU A 155 16.51 13.78 -5.01
C GLU A 155 16.85 12.35 -4.57
N TYR A 156 15.85 11.47 -4.46
CA TYR A 156 16.08 10.08 -4.11
C TYR A 156 17.04 9.38 -5.08
N ARG A 157 16.80 9.54 -6.38
CA ARG A 157 17.68 8.97 -7.42
C ARG A 157 19.11 9.53 -7.32
N ASP A 158 19.26 10.81 -7.05
CA ASP A 158 20.57 11.45 -6.90
C ASP A 158 21.29 10.97 -5.62
N ARG A 159 20.56 10.71 -4.53
CA ARG A 159 21.13 10.11 -3.32
C ARG A 159 21.56 8.66 -3.55
N LEU A 160 20.74 7.86 -4.24
CA LEU A 160 21.10 6.48 -4.59
C LEU A 160 22.38 6.44 -5.41
N THR A 161 22.48 7.24 -6.46
CA THR A 161 23.66 7.25 -7.37
C THR A 161 24.95 7.71 -6.71
N ARG A 162 24.86 8.47 -5.61
CA ARG A 162 26.01 8.93 -4.81
C ARG A 162 26.50 7.89 -3.81
N ALA A 163 25.75 6.82 -3.55
CA ALA A 163 26.19 5.78 -2.63
C ALA A 163 27.44 5.06 -3.18
N THR A 164 28.52 5.06 -2.41
CA THR A 164 29.81 4.51 -2.84
C THR A 164 30.06 3.10 -2.31
N SER A 165 29.25 2.65 -1.35
CA SER A 165 29.32 1.31 -0.76
C SER A 165 27.94 0.65 -0.63
N MET A 166 27.91 -0.68 -0.50
CA MET A 166 26.67 -1.41 -0.25
C MET A 166 25.99 -1.01 1.06
N LYS A 167 26.78 -0.68 2.09
CA LYS A 167 26.25 -0.21 3.38
C LYS A 167 25.51 1.12 3.21
N GLU A 168 26.11 2.07 2.49
CA GLU A 168 25.48 3.36 2.16
C GLU A 168 24.24 3.15 1.31
N LEU A 169 24.29 2.28 0.30
CA LEU A 169 23.16 2.00 -0.56
C LEU A 169 21.98 1.43 0.24
N TYR A 170 22.21 0.46 1.11
CA TYR A 170 21.15 -0.07 1.98
C TYR A 170 20.59 0.97 2.94
N HIS A 171 21.44 1.85 3.47
CA HIS A 171 21.04 2.92 4.37
C HIS A 171 20.17 3.96 3.65
N VAL A 172 20.57 4.41 2.46
CA VAL A 172 19.79 5.35 1.64
C VAL A 172 18.44 4.75 1.27
N ILE A 173 18.40 3.49 0.82
CA ILE A 173 17.12 2.82 0.50
C ILE A 173 16.24 2.77 1.75
N ARG A 174 16.79 2.42 2.92
CA ARG A 174 16.03 2.32 4.17
C ARG A 174 15.42 3.66 4.55
N GLU A 175 16.25 4.68 4.69
CA GLU A 175 15.84 6.03 5.07
C GLU A 175 14.73 6.54 4.15
N GLN A 176 14.91 6.38 2.85
CA GLN A 176 13.96 6.90 1.87
C GLN A 176 12.66 6.10 1.83
N THR A 177 12.71 4.78 2.01
CA THR A 177 11.47 3.99 2.17
C THR A 177 10.75 4.30 3.48
N ASP A 178 11.46 4.66 4.55
CA ASP A 178 10.86 5.10 5.80
C ASP A 178 10.17 6.46 5.63
N ASP A 179 10.81 7.42 4.94
CA ASP A 179 10.22 8.72 4.61
C ASP A 179 8.96 8.56 3.75
N MET A 180 9.03 7.75 2.68
CA MET A 180 7.87 7.43 1.85
C MET A 180 6.75 6.77 2.66
N PHE A 181 7.09 5.84 3.56
CA PHE A 181 6.11 5.19 4.42
C PHE A 181 5.39 6.20 5.32
N ASP A 182 6.12 7.16 5.88
CA ASP A 182 5.55 8.20 6.73
C ASP A 182 4.60 9.10 5.92
N ILE A 183 4.98 9.50 4.71
CA ILE A 183 4.10 10.24 3.80
C ILE A 183 2.82 9.44 3.49
N LEU A 184 2.95 8.16 3.14
CA LEU A 184 1.80 7.28 2.85
C LEU A 184 0.86 7.16 4.05
N SER A 185 1.42 6.99 5.25
CA SER A 185 0.70 6.92 6.52
C SER A 185 -0.05 8.22 6.84
N LEU A 186 0.58 9.36 6.56
CA LEU A 186 0.05 10.68 6.88
C LEU A 186 -0.99 11.16 5.87
N GLU A 187 -0.74 11.01 4.57
CA GLU A 187 -1.47 11.70 3.51
C GLU A 187 -2.45 10.81 2.73
N TYR A 188 -2.33 9.47 2.82
CA TYR A 188 -3.10 8.56 1.99
C TYR A 188 -4.00 7.59 2.80
N VAL A 189 -5.05 7.13 2.13
CA VAL A 189 -5.97 6.06 2.54
C VAL A 189 -5.95 4.98 1.48
N PHE A 190 -6.05 3.73 1.92
CA PHE A 190 -6.09 2.56 1.05
C PHE A 190 -7.43 1.85 1.15
N TYR A 191 -8.15 1.78 0.04
CA TYR A 191 -9.39 1.02 -0.06
C TYR A 191 -9.09 -0.40 -0.53
N THR A 192 -9.63 -1.41 0.16
CA THR A 192 -9.51 -2.81 -0.23
C THR A 192 -10.28 -3.09 -1.53
N PRO A 193 -9.94 -4.18 -2.26
CA PRO A 193 -10.77 -4.67 -3.34
C PRO A 193 -12.22 -4.93 -2.86
N GLY A 194 -13.17 -4.81 -3.78
CA GLY A 194 -14.58 -5.09 -3.50
C GLY A 194 -14.82 -6.58 -3.23
N ARG A 195 -15.90 -6.90 -2.52
CA ARG A 195 -16.24 -8.27 -2.08
C ARG A 195 -16.39 -9.31 -3.21
N GLY A 196 -16.59 -8.87 -4.45
CA GLY A 196 -16.68 -9.73 -5.64
C GLY A 196 -15.33 -10.08 -6.29
N ALA A 197 -14.22 -9.52 -5.82
CA ALA A 197 -12.91 -9.64 -6.48
C ALA A 197 -12.19 -11.00 -6.29
N GLY A 198 -12.83 -11.98 -5.63
CA GLY A 198 -12.20 -13.26 -5.30
C GLY A 198 -10.98 -13.14 -4.37
N TRP A 199 -10.82 -11.99 -3.72
CA TRP A 199 -9.80 -11.79 -2.71
C TRP A 199 -10.38 -12.16 -1.34
N GLU A 200 -9.91 -13.27 -0.78
CA GLU A 200 -10.20 -13.62 0.61
C GLU A 200 -9.30 -12.81 1.52
N GLU A 201 -9.90 -12.12 2.50
CA GLU A 201 -9.14 -11.51 3.59
C GLU A 201 -8.25 -12.59 4.24
N PRO A 202 -6.94 -12.34 4.36
CA PRO A 202 -6.07 -13.25 5.09
C PRO A 202 -6.60 -13.40 6.52
N LYS A 203 -6.94 -14.64 6.91
CA LYS A 203 -7.31 -14.95 8.29
C LYS A 203 -6.15 -14.54 9.19
N GLU A 204 -6.43 -13.73 10.20
CA GLU A 204 -5.45 -13.40 11.24
C GLU A 204 -4.93 -14.71 11.85
N ALA A 205 -3.60 -14.86 11.88
CA ALA A 205 -2.91 -16.03 12.42
C ALA A 205 -2.81 -15.94 13.95
#